data_AF-A0A356T4C0-F1
#
_entry.id   AF-A0A356T4C0-F1
#
_cell.length_a   1.000
_cell.length_b   1.000
_cell.length_c   1.000
_cell.angle_alpha   90.00
_cell.angle_beta   90.00
_cell.angle_gamma   90.00
#
_symmetry.space_group_name_H-M   'P 1'
#
loop_
_entity.id
_entity.type
_entity.pdbx_description
1 polymer ?
#
loop_
_entity_poly.entity_id
_entity_poly.type
_entity_poly.pdbx_seq_one_letter_code
_entity_poly.pdbx_strand_id
1 'polypeptide(L)'
;MTACSGTVAPDAGPPVGDTGTTRVDSGPAEPPPPLRESVDLLLVVDNSNSMTEEQASFGAELPELIRSLSLITDQLSVGIVTTDMGTGGFTVPTCARSDLGDDGVLRTTGQTAIAGCAATYPSFLEFDPAVGADAFAADLGCVAAAGTGGCGFEQQLDAMLKAISPAAPTDWTAPGYAPPTFFGDSAGHADGANAGLIEAGSVLAVVLLTDEEDCSASDPDLYNPSSATYGATDLNLRCFAHADAALHATSRYVDGLLQLRHRPERVVFVPIAGVPSDLTPLPGASIDWPRLIGPAGTRDPRMDERVDPANPSRLTPSCNTPRGLAFPPIRMLQVAQALEERGATVGIGSICAETGYAQPVYDAISRALCGPAGCTPSCAPSCADRACGDDGCGG
;
A
#
# COMPACT_ATOMS: atom_id res chain seq x y z
N MET A 1 19.19 -48.15 -77.07
CA MET A 1 18.76 -49.53 -77.39
C MET A 1 17.40 -49.73 -76.74
N THR A 2 16.40 -50.04 -77.57
CA THR A 2 15.17 -50.82 -77.23
C THR A 2 14.20 -50.21 -76.20
N ALA A 3 12.87 -50.15 -76.34
CA ALA A 3 11.86 -50.09 -77.42
C ALA A 3 10.48 -50.12 -76.71
N CYS A 4 9.44 -49.49 -77.31
CA CYS A 4 8.00 -49.88 -77.37
C CYS A 4 7.21 -50.15 -76.06
N SER A 5 5.90 -49.90 -75.87
CA SER A 5 4.68 -49.44 -76.58
C SER A 5 3.67 -49.12 -75.44
N GLY A 6 2.68 -48.23 -75.48
CA GLY A 6 1.64 -47.97 -76.48
C GLY A 6 0.32 -48.67 -76.09
N THR A 7 -0.67 -47.94 -75.52
CA THR A 7 -2.13 -48.21 -75.62
C THR A 7 -2.95 -46.95 -75.29
N VAL A 8 -4.07 -46.75 -76.01
CA VAL A 8 -4.91 -45.54 -76.11
C VAL A 8 -6.32 -45.78 -75.54
N ALA A 9 -6.76 -44.86 -74.64
CA ALA A 9 -8.09 -44.20 -74.37
C ALA A 9 -9.45 -44.97 -74.43
N PRO A 10 -10.63 -44.38 -74.05
CA PRO A 10 -10.96 -43.19 -73.23
C PRO A 10 -12.04 -43.46 -72.13
N ASP A 11 -12.37 -42.49 -71.25
CA ASP A 11 -13.72 -41.89 -71.12
C ASP A 11 -13.78 -40.79 -70.02
N ALA A 12 -14.68 -39.83 -70.21
CA ALA A 12 -14.73 -38.51 -69.57
C ALA A 12 -15.48 -38.46 -68.23
N GLY A 13 -15.03 -37.56 -67.34
CA GLY A 13 -15.73 -37.07 -66.14
C GLY A 13 -15.28 -35.63 -65.78
N PRO A 14 -16.13 -34.79 -65.19
CA PRO A 14 -16.08 -33.32 -65.28
C PRO A 14 -15.02 -32.65 -64.37
N PRO A 15 -14.67 -31.37 -64.60
CA PRO A 15 -13.58 -30.72 -63.89
C PRO A 15 -14.04 -30.25 -62.49
N VAL A 16 -13.25 -30.55 -61.46
CA VAL A 16 -13.46 -30.01 -60.11
C VAL A 16 -12.19 -29.29 -59.65
N GLY A 17 -12.33 -27.98 -59.57
CA GLY A 17 -11.61 -27.01 -58.72
C GLY A 17 -10.20 -27.32 -58.27
N ASP A 18 -9.25 -26.60 -58.87
CA ASP A 18 -7.98 -26.22 -58.24
C ASP A 18 -8.27 -25.49 -56.91
N THR A 19 -8.11 -26.21 -55.80
CA THR A 19 -8.04 -25.59 -54.47
C THR A 19 -6.58 -25.47 -54.11
N GLY A 20 -5.99 -24.35 -54.53
CA GLY A 20 -4.66 -23.95 -54.11
C GLY A 20 -4.54 -24.07 -52.59
N THR A 21 -3.62 -24.91 -52.15
CA THR A 21 -3.21 -24.99 -50.76
C THR A 21 -2.44 -23.72 -50.42
N THR A 22 -3.12 -22.69 -49.92
CA THR A 22 -2.48 -21.59 -49.21
C THR A 22 -1.93 -22.14 -47.90
N ARG A 23 -0.64 -22.44 -47.90
CA ARG A 23 0.14 -22.66 -46.67
C ARG A 23 0.09 -21.34 -45.90
N VAL A 24 -0.75 -21.27 -44.86
CA VAL A 24 -0.71 -20.18 -43.89
C VAL A 24 0.60 -20.33 -43.14
N ASP A 25 1.59 -19.53 -43.52
CA ASP A 25 2.84 -19.39 -42.78
C ASP A 25 2.47 -18.78 -41.42
N SER A 26 2.41 -19.65 -40.41
CA SER A 26 2.24 -19.24 -39.02
C SER A 26 3.63 -18.84 -38.55
N GLY A 27 4.00 -17.58 -38.79
CA GLY A 27 5.19 -17.00 -38.19
C GLY A 27 5.19 -17.25 -36.67
N PRO A 28 6.36 -17.22 -36.00
CA PRO A 28 6.41 -17.37 -34.56
C PRO A 28 5.42 -16.37 -33.94
N ALA A 29 4.49 -16.87 -33.13
CA ALA A 29 3.59 -16.02 -32.38
C ALA A 29 4.45 -14.99 -31.64
N GLU A 30 4.13 -13.70 -31.83
CA GLU A 30 4.74 -12.63 -31.06
C GLU A 30 4.58 -13.00 -29.58
N PRO A 31 5.66 -12.94 -28.77
CA PRO A 31 5.54 -13.19 -27.34
C PRO A 31 4.42 -12.30 -26.82
N PRO A 32 3.50 -12.81 -25.97
CA PRO A 32 2.53 -11.94 -25.34
C PRO A 32 3.29 -10.77 -24.72
N PRO A 33 2.80 -9.53 -24.86
CA PRO A 33 3.41 -8.39 -24.18
C PRO A 33 3.56 -8.78 -22.71
N PRO A 34 4.70 -8.44 -22.06
CA PRO A 34 4.89 -8.78 -20.67
C PRO A 34 3.66 -8.29 -19.90
N LEU A 35 2.98 -9.20 -19.20
CA LEU A 35 1.87 -8.85 -18.32
C LEU A 35 2.42 -7.84 -17.32
N ARG A 36 2.17 -6.55 -17.53
CA ARG A 36 2.34 -5.52 -16.51
C ARG A 36 1.20 -5.74 -15.54
N GLU A 37 1.46 -6.52 -14.50
CA GLU A 37 0.48 -6.84 -13.46
C GLU A 37 0.01 -5.56 -12.77
N SER A 38 -1.27 -5.49 -12.42
CA SER A 38 -1.86 -4.32 -11.78
C SER A 38 -1.47 -4.20 -10.31
N VAL A 39 -1.48 -2.97 -9.81
CA VAL A 39 -1.19 -2.62 -8.42
C VAL A 39 -2.32 -1.74 -7.89
N ASP A 40 -2.96 -2.19 -6.82
CA ASP A 40 -3.88 -1.37 -6.04
C ASP A 40 -3.16 -0.90 -4.77
N LEU A 41 -2.92 0.39 -4.68
CA LEU A 41 -2.18 1.03 -3.59
C LEU A 41 -3.14 1.81 -2.69
N LEU A 42 -3.23 1.43 -1.43
CA LEU A 42 -3.87 2.23 -0.38
C LEU A 42 -2.81 3.01 0.39
N LEU A 43 -2.93 4.34 0.40
CA LEU A 43 -2.20 5.22 1.29
C LEU A 43 -3.08 5.52 2.51
N VAL A 44 -2.59 5.17 3.70
CA VAL A 44 -3.25 5.48 4.98
C VAL A 44 -2.45 6.61 5.63
N VAL A 45 -3.02 7.81 5.60
CA VAL A 45 -2.32 9.03 6.00
C VAL A 45 -2.84 9.50 7.34
N ASP A 46 -1.96 9.54 8.32
CA ASP A 46 -2.23 10.20 9.58
C ASP A 46 -2.45 11.70 9.37
N ASN A 47 -3.63 12.16 9.78
CA ASN A 47 -4.07 13.53 9.67
C ASN A 47 -4.15 14.23 11.03
N SER A 48 -3.45 13.71 12.05
CA SER A 48 -3.28 14.34 13.36
C SER A 48 -2.53 15.69 13.27
N ASN A 49 -2.53 16.45 14.37
CA ASN A 49 -2.00 17.82 14.40
C ASN A 49 -0.48 17.91 14.13
N SER A 50 0.27 16.85 14.42
CA SER A 50 1.74 16.83 14.32
C SER A 50 2.25 16.56 12.90
N MET A 51 1.43 15.98 12.02
CA MET A 51 1.82 15.44 10.72
C MET A 51 2.12 16.46 9.61
N THR A 52 2.30 17.75 9.91
CA THR A 52 2.43 18.80 8.87
C THR A 52 3.69 18.61 8.04
N GLU A 53 4.84 18.51 8.69
CA GLU A 53 6.14 18.39 8.06
C GLU A 53 6.34 17.04 7.36
N GLU A 54 5.78 15.97 7.93
CA GLU A 54 5.83 14.60 7.45
C GLU A 54 5.00 14.43 6.18
N GLN A 55 3.76 14.94 6.15
CA GLN A 55 2.92 14.93 4.94
C GLN A 55 3.58 15.73 3.80
N ALA A 56 4.20 16.87 4.11
CA ALA A 56 4.92 17.66 3.11
C ALA A 56 6.14 16.93 2.56
N SER A 57 6.89 16.23 3.42
CA SER A 57 8.07 15.46 3.03
C SER A 57 7.69 14.26 2.16
N PHE A 58 6.64 13.52 2.54
CA PHE A 58 6.11 12.43 1.71
C PHE A 58 5.57 12.93 0.36
N GLY A 59 4.82 14.04 0.36
CA GLY A 59 4.29 14.65 -0.86
C GLY A 59 5.38 15.06 -1.85
N ALA A 60 6.56 15.48 -1.38
CA ALA A 60 7.70 15.79 -2.23
C ALA A 60 8.34 14.57 -2.91
N GLU A 61 8.14 13.37 -2.35
CA GLU A 61 8.72 12.11 -2.84
C GLU A 61 7.75 11.33 -3.76
N LEU A 62 6.45 11.68 -3.75
CA LEU A 62 5.45 11.07 -4.63
C LEU A 62 5.85 11.06 -6.11
N PRO A 63 6.41 12.15 -6.70
CA PRO A 63 6.83 12.11 -8.10
C PRO A 63 7.90 11.05 -8.39
N GLU A 64 8.84 10.82 -7.48
CA GLU A 64 9.86 9.78 -7.65
C GLU A 64 9.25 8.39 -7.54
N LEU A 65 8.39 8.17 -6.53
CA LEU A 65 7.69 6.90 -6.35
C LEU A 65 6.87 6.53 -7.59
N ILE A 66 6.03 7.45 -8.07
CA ILE A 66 5.15 7.19 -9.22
C ILE A 66 5.96 6.98 -10.50
N ARG A 67 7.01 7.77 -10.75
CA ARG A 67 7.92 7.52 -11.89
C ARG A 67 8.49 6.12 -11.83
N SER A 68 8.99 5.70 -10.67
CA SER A 68 9.60 4.38 -10.49
C SER A 68 8.58 3.25 -10.68
N LEU A 69 7.37 3.39 -10.14
CA LEU A 69 6.28 2.43 -10.34
C LEU A 69 5.83 2.35 -11.80
N SER A 70 5.77 3.48 -12.52
CA SER A 70 5.40 3.52 -13.94
C SER A 70 6.37 2.75 -14.86
N LEU A 71 7.59 2.48 -14.39
CA LEU A 71 8.55 1.65 -15.13
C LEU A 71 8.19 0.17 -15.07
N ILE A 72 7.48 -0.27 -14.03
CA ILE A 72 7.21 -1.68 -13.73
C ILE A 72 5.72 -2.06 -13.84
N THR A 73 4.81 -1.09 -13.83
CA THR A 73 3.38 -1.29 -14.10
C THR A 73 2.76 -0.08 -14.81
N ASP A 74 1.81 -0.34 -15.70
CA ASP A 74 0.97 0.69 -16.33
C ASP A 74 -0.47 0.68 -15.75
N GLN A 75 -0.75 -0.21 -14.80
CA GLN A 75 -2.07 -0.42 -14.20
C GLN A 75 -1.97 -0.16 -12.69
N LEU A 76 -1.90 1.12 -12.32
CA LEU A 76 -1.76 1.57 -10.93
C LEU A 76 -3.02 2.33 -10.51
N SER A 77 -3.70 1.81 -9.49
CA SER A 77 -4.83 2.47 -8.82
C SER A 77 -4.41 2.91 -7.43
N VAL A 78 -4.66 4.15 -7.05
CA VAL A 78 -4.26 4.70 -5.75
C VAL A 78 -5.45 5.29 -5.01
N GLY A 79 -5.75 4.72 -3.85
CA GLY A 79 -6.73 5.22 -2.89
C GLY A 79 -6.05 5.85 -1.68
N ILE A 80 -6.67 6.86 -1.08
CA ILE A 80 -6.19 7.50 0.16
C ILE A 80 -7.28 7.46 1.22
N VAL A 81 -6.94 7.02 2.43
CA VAL A 81 -7.78 7.15 3.64
C VAL A 81 -6.99 7.86 4.73
N THR A 82 -7.69 8.41 5.73
CA THR A 82 -7.05 8.90 6.95
C THR A 82 -7.04 7.82 8.04
N THR A 83 -6.43 8.13 9.18
CA THR A 83 -6.45 7.31 10.41
C THR A 83 -7.66 7.61 11.31
N ASP A 84 -8.51 8.58 10.97
CA ASP A 84 -9.67 8.99 11.77
C ASP A 84 -10.83 8.00 11.59
N MET A 85 -10.99 7.08 12.54
CA MET A 85 -12.13 6.14 12.61
C MET A 85 -13.18 6.55 13.65
N GLY A 86 -13.06 7.78 14.19
CA GLY A 86 -13.88 8.25 15.29
C GLY A 86 -13.52 7.61 16.63
N THR A 87 -14.25 7.99 17.66
CA THR A 87 -14.00 7.62 19.07
C THR A 87 -15.19 6.91 19.69
N GLY A 88 -15.90 6.11 18.90
CA GLY A 88 -17.05 5.31 19.35
C GLY A 88 -18.21 6.13 19.91
N GLY A 89 -18.35 7.38 19.48
CA GLY A 89 -19.34 8.36 19.92
C GLY A 89 -18.87 9.26 21.06
N PHE A 90 -17.73 8.99 21.70
CA PHE A 90 -17.24 9.80 22.83
C PHE A 90 -16.64 11.13 22.39
N THR A 91 -17.04 12.22 23.03
CA THR A 91 -16.43 13.53 22.76
C THR A 91 -15.00 13.59 23.29
N VAL A 92 -14.05 13.60 22.37
CA VAL A 92 -12.61 13.72 22.64
C VAL A 92 -12.11 14.99 21.94
N PRO A 93 -11.20 15.78 22.56
CA PRO A 93 -10.54 16.88 21.86
C PRO A 93 -9.95 16.42 20.53
N THR A 94 -9.94 17.30 19.52
CA THR A 94 -9.50 17.06 18.13
C THR A 94 -10.34 16.07 17.30
N CYS A 95 -11.03 15.12 17.93
CA CYS A 95 -11.90 14.15 17.27
C CYS A 95 -13.31 14.73 17.02
N ALA A 96 -13.44 15.61 16.03
CA ALA A 96 -14.69 16.34 15.76
C ALA A 96 -15.85 15.43 15.31
N ARG A 97 -15.57 14.32 14.63
CA ARG A 97 -16.55 13.30 14.22
C ARG A 97 -16.38 12.06 15.09
N SER A 98 -16.90 12.13 16.31
CA SER A 98 -16.67 11.10 17.31
C SER A 98 -17.35 9.77 17.01
N ASP A 99 -18.35 9.71 16.13
CA ASP A 99 -19.06 8.48 15.78
C ASP A 99 -18.20 7.55 14.92
N LEU A 100 -17.87 7.96 13.69
CA LEU A 100 -17.20 7.14 12.68
C LEU A 100 -15.95 7.79 12.09
N GLY A 101 -15.65 9.05 12.42
CA GLY A 101 -14.53 9.76 11.80
C GLY A 101 -14.70 9.88 10.27
N ASP A 102 -13.65 9.51 9.53
CA ASP A 102 -13.62 9.25 8.08
C ASP A 102 -14.05 7.83 7.70
N ASP A 103 -14.20 6.93 8.67
CA ASP A 103 -14.78 5.60 8.54
C ASP A 103 -14.06 4.66 7.55
N GLY A 104 -12.80 4.93 7.22
CA GLY A 104 -12.06 4.20 6.19
C GLY A 104 -12.63 4.39 4.78
N VAL A 105 -13.40 5.46 4.55
CA VAL A 105 -13.89 5.84 3.23
C VAL A 105 -12.82 6.61 2.49
N LEU A 106 -12.64 6.29 1.20
CA LEU A 106 -11.65 6.94 0.37
C LEU A 106 -11.88 8.45 0.26
N ARG A 107 -10.79 9.20 0.36
CA ARG A 107 -10.79 10.66 0.36
C ARG A 107 -10.93 11.18 -1.06
N THR A 108 -11.94 12.01 -1.26
CA THR A 108 -12.16 12.74 -2.52
C THR A 108 -11.80 14.22 -2.42
N THR A 109 -11.41 14.71 -1.24
CA THR A 109 -11.15 16.13 -1.00
C THR A 109 -9.69 16.47 -1.30
N GLY A 110 -9.47 17.42 -2.21
CA GLY A 110 -8.15 17.95 -2.51
C GLY A 110 -7.77 19.14 -1.63
N GLN A 111 -6.48 19.29 -1.33
CA GLN A 111 -5.93 20.38 -0.54
C GLN A 111 -5.83 21.67 -1.37
N THR A 112 -6.89 22.48 -1.39
CA THR A 112 -6.95 23.72 -2.21
C THR A 112 -5.96 24.80 -1.78
N ALA A 113 -5.32 24.68 -0.61
CA ALA A 113 -4.22 25.58 -0.22
C ALA A 113 -2.95 25.34 -1.06
N ILE A 114 -2.80 24.15 -1.65
CA ILE A 114 -1.73 23.83 -2.59
C ILE A 114 -2.13 24.33 -3.98
N ALA A 115 -1.27 25.12 -4.60
CA ALA A 115 -1.54 25.69 -5.92
C ALA A 115 -1.69 24.58 -6.98
N GLY A 116 -2.79 24.62 -7.74
CA GLY A 116 -3.10 23.63 -8.77
C GLY A 116 -4.06 22.53 -8.33
N CYS A 117 -4.31 22.37 -7.03
CA CYS A 117 -5.22 21.35 -6.54
C CYS A 117 -6.70 21.71 -6.75
N ALA A 118 -7.46 20.76 -7.26
CA ALA A 118 -8.92 20.85 -7.31
C ALA A 118 -9.52 20.65 -5.91
N ALA A 119 -10.75 21.13 -5.70
CA ALA A 119 -11.47 20.90 -4.43
C ALA A 119 -11.93 19.44 -4.29
N THR A 120 -12.13 18.75 -5.41
CA THR A 120 -12.65 17.39 -5.43
C THR A 120 -11.95 16.57 -6.49
N TYR A 121 -11.67 15.32 -6.13
CA TYR A 121 -11.06 14.27 -6.93
C TYR A 121 -11.96 13.03 -6.92
N PRO A 122 -11.76 12.08 -7.86
CA PRO A 122 -12.36 10.75 -7.78
C PRO A 122 -12.02 10.04 -6.45
N SER A 123 -12.77 9.00 -6.10
CA SER A 123 -12.52 8.21 -4.89
C SER A 123 -11.16 7.52 -4.90
N PHE A 124 -10.66 7.14 -6.07
CA PHE A 124 -9.29 6.69 -6.27
C PHE A 124 -8.78 7.20 -7.62
N LEU A 125 -7.46 7.32 -7.75
CA LEU A 125 -6.80 7.81 -8.96
C LEU A 125 -6.23 6.63 -9.72
N GLU A 126 -6.48 6.59 -11.03
CA GLU A 126 -5.91 5.59 -11.94
C GLU A 126 -4.80 6.22 -12.78
N PHE A 127 -3.65 5.55 -12.86
CA PHE A 127 -2.54 6.03 -13.66
C PHE A 127 -2.85 5.93 -15.15
N ASP A 128 -2.77 7.06 -15.85
CA ASP A 128 -2.85 7.11 -17.31
C ASP A 128 -1.46 7.45 -17.90
N PRO A 129 -0.80 6.48 -18.59
CA PRO A 129 0.47 6.71 -19.26
C PRO A 129 0.46 7.88 -20.26
N ALA A 130 -0.70 8.20 -20.85
CA ALA A 130 -0.84 9.32 -21.78
C ALA A 130 -0.81 10.68 -21.08
N VAL A 131 -1.23 10.75 -19.82
CA VAL A 131 -1.16 11.95 -18.98
C VAL A 131 0.24 12.09 -18.35
N GLY A 132 0.84 10.97 -17.95
CA GLY A 132 2.21 10.89 -17.46
C GLY A 132 2.34 10.96 -15.94
N ALA A 133 3.45 10.40 -15.44
CA ALA A 133 3.71 10.18 -14.00
C ALA A 133 3.68 11.46 -13.16
N ASP A 134 4.19 12.57 -13.69
CA ASP A 134 4.32 13.83 -12.93
C ASP A 134 2.97 14.48 -12.64
N ALA A 135 2.07 14.46 -13.62
CA ALA A 135 0.71 14.98 -13.46
C ALA A 135 -0.10 14.09 -12.51
N PHE A 136 0.01 12.77 -12.65
CA PHE A 136 -0.62 11.82 -11.72
C PHE A 136 -0.12 12.00 -10.28
N ALA A 137 1.19 12.17 -10.09
CA ALA A 137 1.77 12.41 -8.78
C ALA A 137 1.34 13.76 -8.17
N ALA A 138 1.15 14.79 -8.99
CA ALA A 138 0.63 16.07 -8.52
C ALA A 138 -0.81 15.95 -8.00
N ASP A 139 -1.70 15.28 -8.74
CA ASP A 139 -3.07 15.02 -8.32
C ASP A 139 -3.12 14.14 -7.06
N LEU A 140 -2.26 13.12 -7.00
CA LEU A 140 -2.12 12.29 -5.80
C LEU A 140 -1.67 13.10 -4.60
N GLY A 141 -0.69 14.00 -4.76
CA GLY A 141 -0.23 14.90 -3.71
C GLY A 141 -1.34 15.83 -3.18
N CYS A 142 -2.24 16.28 -4.06
CA CYS A 142 -3.40 17.09 -3.67
C CYS A 142 -4.35 16.36 -2.73
N VAL A 143 -4.56 15.06 -2.94
CA VAL A 143 -5.46 14.24 -2.10
C VAL A 143 -4.72 13.73 -0.86
N ALA A 144 -3.47 13.29 -1.00
CA ALA A 144 -2.64 12.75 0.09
C ALA A 144 -2.33 13.79 1.17
N ALA A 145 -2.28 15.09 0.83
CA ALA A 145 -2.19 16.18 1.79
C ALA A 145 -3.48 16.31 2.62
N ALA A 146 -3.61 15.45 3.62
CA ALA A 146 -4.81 15.31 4.44
C ALA A 146 -5.13 16.53 5.29
N GLY A 147 -4.12 17.35 5.54
CA GLY A 147 -4.18 18.34 6.61
C GLY A 147 -4.03 17.63 7.95
N THR A 148 -4.17 18.43 9.01
CA THR A 148 -3.80 18.03 10.36
C THR A 148 -4.95 18.13 11.37
N GLY A 149 -6.19 18.24 10.87
CA GLY A 149 -7.40 18.42 11.67
C GLY A 149 -8.06 17.12 12.15
N GLY A 150 -7.35 15.99 12.09
CA GLY A 150 -7.82 14.67 12.44
C GLY A 150 -7.93 14.39 13.94
N CYS A 151 -8.45 13.20 14.25
CA CYS A 151 -8.56 12.71 15.62
C CYS A 151 -7.19 12.34 16.17
N GLY A 152 -6.91 12.70 17.44
CA GLY A 152 -5.68 12.33 18.15
C GLY A 152 -5.68 10.91 18.71
N PHE A 153 -6.52 10.04 18.17
CA PHE A 153 -6.54 8.60 18.39
C PHE A 153 -6.47 7.94 17.02
N GLU A 154 -5.25 7.72 16.57
CA GLU A 154 -4.93 7.26 15.24
C GLU A 154 -5.23 5.75 15.14
N GLN A 155 -6.00 5.36 14.13
CA GLN A 155 -6.49 3.98 13.96
C GLN A 155 -6.10 3.44 12.57
N GLN A 156 -4.81 3.47 12.28
CA GLN A 156 -4.18 3.08 11.01
C GLN A 156 -4.63 1.67 10.60
N LEU A 157 -4.65 0.72 11.52
CA LEU A 157 -4.91 -0.69 11.21
C LEU A 157 -6.39 -0.95 10.93
N ASP A 158 -7.32 -0.36 11.70
CA ASP A 158 -8.75 -0.45 11.40
C ASP A 158 -9.13 0.37 10.16
N ALA A 159 -8.57 1.56 9.97
CA ALA A 159 -8.82 2.38 8.78
C ALA A 159 -8.38 1.66 7.50
N MET A 160 -7.17 1.10 7.48
CA MET A 160 -6.68 0.24 6.42
C MET A 160 -7.67 -0.90 6.18
N LEU A 161 -7.91 -1.73 7.19
CA LEU A 161 -8.63 -2.99 7.02
C LEU A 161 -10.08 -2.73 6.58
N LYS A 162 -10.71 -1.68 7.11
CA LYS A 162 -12.07 -1.29 6.72
C LYS A 162 -12.12 -0.81 5.28
N ALA A 163 -11.12 -0.05 4.83
CA ALA A 163 -11.11 0.50 3.48
C ALA A 163 -11.07 -0.58 2.38
N ILE A 164 -10.37 -1.69 2.63
CA ILE A 164 -10.04 -2.72 1.61
C ILE A 164 -10.70 -4.08 1.85
N SER A 165 -11.45 -4.25 2.94
CA SER A 165 -12.25 -5.46 3.16
C SER A 165 -13.62 -5.36 2.48
N PRO A 166 -14.04 -6.37 1.71
CA PRO A 166 -15.40 -6.45 1.20
C PRO A 166 -16.36 -6.98 2.28
N ALA A 167 -17.65 -6.63 2.20
CA ALA A 167 -18.67 -7.09 3.14
C ALA A 167 -18.99 -8.59 3.00
N ALA A 168 -18.62 -9.21 1.88
CA ALA A 168 -18.77 -10.64 1.60
C ALA A 168 -17.59 -11.18 0.78
N PRO A 169 -17.39 -12.51 0.70
CA PRO A 169 -16.38 -13.08 -0.18
C PRO A 169 -16.54 -12.64 -1.65
N THR A 170 -15.43 -12.29 -2.27
CA THR A 170 -15.35 -11.91 -3.69
C THR A 170 -14.49 -12.93 -4.45
N ASP A 171 -14.31 -12.73 -5.76
CA ASP A 171 -13.44 -13.58 -6.57
C ASP A 171 -11.94 -13.40 -6.26
N TRP A 172 -11.55 -12.28 -5.64
CA TRP A 172 -10.18 -11.97 -5.27
C TRP A 172 -9.82 -12.27 -3.81
N THR A 173 -10.81 -12.50 -2.93
CA THR A 173 -10.53 -12.95 -1.57
C THR A 173 -10.15 -14.43 -1.51
N ALA A 174 -9.28 -14.78 -0.56
CA ALA A 174 -8.82 -16.14 -0.35
C ALA A 174 -9.97 -17.08 0.10
N PRO A 175 -9.86 -18.39 -0.18
CA PRO A 175 -10.80 -19.37 0.38
C PRO A 175 -10.88 -19.28 1.91
N GLY A 176 -12.10 -19.21 2.44
CA GLY A 176 -12.34 -19.05 3.87
C GLY A 176 -12.31 -17.61 4.38
N TYR A 177 -12.31 -16.61 3.48
CA TYR A 177 -12.49 -15.20 3.84
C TYR A 177 -13.67 -15.00 4.81
N ALA A 178 -13.37 -14.37 5.93
CA ALA A 178 -14.35 -13.98 6.94
C ALA A 178 -14.38 -12.45 7.01
N PRO A 179 -15.48 -11.79 6.60
CA PRO A 179 -15.59 -10.33 6.64
C PRO A 179 -15.35 -9.80 8.06
N PRO A 180 -14.42 -8.86 8.27
CA PRO A 180 -14.24 -8.21 9.55
C PRO A 180 -15.42 -7.27 9.83
N THR A 181 -15.82 -7.19 11.10
CA THR A 181 -16.80 -6.21 11.59
C THR A 181 -16.08 -5.08 12.33
N PHE A 182 -16.56 -3.85 12.18
CA PHE A 182 -16.00 -2.65 12.79
C PHE A 182 -17.00 -2.04 13.79
N PHE A 183 -16.66 -0.88 14.36
CA PHE A 183 -17.54 -0.17 15.29
C PHE A 183 -18.98 -0.08 14.78
N GLY A 184 -19.94 -0.32 15.68
CA GLY A 184 -21.37 -0.35 15.36
C GLY A 184 -21.80 -1.50 14.44
N ASP A 185 -21.06 -2.63 14.45
CA ASP A 185 -21.29 -3.79 13.57
C ASP A 185 -21.25 -3.44 12.07
N SER A 186 -20.53 -2.37 11.72
CA SER A 186 -20.36 -1.94 10.34
C SER A 186 -19.43 -2.88 9.55
N ALA A 187 -19.65 -2.96 8.23
CA ALA A 187 -18.85 -3.76 7.31
C ALA A 187 -17.69 -2.95 6.70
N GLY A 188 -16.78 -3.63 6.02
CA GLY A 188 -15.76 -2.99 5.18
C GLY A 188 -16.35 -2.34 3.93
N HIS A 189 -15.55 -1.49 3.28
CA HIS A 189 -15.99 -0.60 2.20
C HIS A 189 -15.56 -1.04 0.80
N ALA A 190 -14.79 -2.12 0.63
CA ALA A 190 -14.17 -2.45 -0.67
C ALA A 190 -15.16 -2.78 -1.79
N ASP A 191 -16.33 -3.31 -1.45
CA ASP A 191 -17.47 -3.54 -2.35
C ASP A 191 -18.63 -2.56 -2.12
N GLY A 192 -18.38 -1.51 -1.34
CA GLY A 192 -19.31 -0.46 -0.95
C GLY A 192 -18.80 0.93 -1.34
N ALA A 193 -18.51 1.78 -0.35
CA ALA A 193 -18.08 3.16 -0.57
C ALA A 193 -16.76 3.28 -1.35
N ASN A 194 -15.90 2.26 -1.28
CA ASN A 194 -14.59 2.22 -1.93
C ASN A 194 -14.57 1.28 -3.15
N ALA A 195 -15.74 0.90 -3.66
CA ALA A 195 -15.87 0.02 -4.81
C ALA A 195 -15.09 0.56 -6.03
N GLY A 196 -14.37 -0.35 -6.69
CA GLY A 196 -13.57 -0.05 -7.87
C GLY A 196 -12.07 0.08 -7.60
N LEU A 197 -11.64 0.39 -6.36
CA LEU A 197 -10.22 0.47 -6.04
C LEU A 197 -9.50 -0.88 -6.19
N ILE A 198 -10.17 -1.99 -5.83
CA ILE A 198 -9.55 -3.31 -5.76
C ILE A 198 -9.89 -4.14 -7.00
N GLU A 199 -8.90 -4.44 -7.82
CA GLU A 199 -9.00 -5.31 -8.99
C GLU A 199 -8.66 -6.77 -8.64
N ALA A 200 -9.34 -7.70 -9.30
CA ALA A 200 -9.01 -9.12 -9.19
C ALA A 200 -7.63 -9.44 -9.81
N GLY A 201 -6.72 -9.93 -8.97
CA GLY A 201 -5.39 -10.40 -9.40
C GLY A 201 -4.27 -9.37 -9.31
N SER A 202 -4.56 -8.13 -8.92
CA SER A 202 -3.55 -7.10 -8.65
C SER A 202 -2.69 -7.46 -7.43
N VAL A 203 -1.51 -6.86 -7.34
CA VAL A 203 -0.80 -6.71 -6.06
C VAL A 203 -1.57 -5.70 -5.22
N LEU A 204 -1.95 -6.10 -4.01
CA LEU A 204 -2.56 -5.22 -3.02
C LEU A 204 -1.47 -4.63 -2.13
N ALA A 205 -1.21 -3.33 -2.25
CA ALA A 205 -0.24 -2.62 -1.45
C ALA A 205 -0.90 -1.67 -0.46
N VAL A 206 -0.44 -1.71 0.79
CA VAL A 206 -0.81 -0.71 1.79
C VAL A 206 0.43 -0.03 2.33
N VAL A 207 0.40 1.30 2.33
CA VAL A 207 1.42 2.16 2.93
C VAL A 207 0.78 2.94 4.06
N LEU A 208 1.32 2.80 5.28
CA LEU A 208 0.94 3.63 6.41
C LEU A 208 1.92 4.80 6.53
N LEU A 209 1.43 6.00 6.78
CA LEU A 209 2.23 7.20 7.02
C LEU A 209 1.77 7.84 8.33
N THR A 210 2.58 7.75 9.39
CA THR A 210 2.21 8.22 10.72
C THR A 210 3.43 8.49 11.61
N ASP A 211 3.32 9.43 12.53
CA ASP A 211 4.29 9.66 13.61
C ASP A 211 3.87 9.03 14.95
N GLU A 212 2.66 8.47 15.02
CA GLU A 212 2.06 7.84 16.20
C GLU A 212 1.99 6.30 16.08
N GLU A 213 1.43 5.65 17.09
CA GLU A 213 1.14 4.21 17.12
C GLU A 213 -0.36 3.94 16.85
N ASP A 214 -0.69 2.74 16.35
CA ASP A 214 -2.07 2.30 16.18
C ASP A 214 -2.83 2.14 17.50
N CYS A 215 -3.95 2.86 17.60
CA CYS A 215 -4.91 2.80 18.69
C CYS A 215 -6.25 2.17 18.28
N SER A 216 -6.28 1.24 17.32
CA SER A 216 -7.52 0.58 16.87
C SER A 216 -8.19 -0.24 18.00
N ALA A 217 -9.19 0.36 18.66
CA ALA A 217 -9.79 -0.17 19.88
C ALA A 217 -10.93 -1.17 19.64
N SER A 218 -10.84 -2.32 20.31
CA SER A 218 -11.96 -3.25 20.44
C SER A 218 -12.96 -2.83 21.52
N ASP A 219 -12.51 -2.05 22.52
CA ASP A 219 -13.36 -1.44 23.53
C ASP A 219 -13.29 0.10 23.42
N PRO A 220 -14.32 0.75 22.83
CA PRO A 220 -14.29 2.19 22.60
C PRO A 220 -14.37 3.01 23.90
N ASP A 221 -14.70 2.42 25.05
CA ASP A 221 -14.62 3.14 26.33
C ASP A 221 -13.17 3.56 26.66
N LEU A 222 -12.17 2.99 25.97
CA LEU A 222 -10.78 3.46 25.98
C LEU A 222 -10.68 4.96 25.66
N TYR A 223 -11.46 5.43 24.69
CA TYR A 223 -11.45 6.83 24.22
C TYR A 223 -12.22 7.76 25.15
N ASN A 224 -13.11 7.23 26.00
CA ASN A 224 -13.99 8.01 26.85
C ASN A 224 -13.20 8.76 27.94
N PRO A 225 -13.11 10.10 27.94
CA PRO A 225 -12.35 10.83 28.95
C PRO A 225 -12.86 10.60 30.38
N SER A 226 -14.14 10.23 30.53
CA SER A 226 -14.80 9.92 31.81
C SER A 226 -14.93 8.42 32.09
N SER A 227 -14.17 7.56 31.38
CA SER A 227 -14.20 6.11 31.57
C SER A 227 -13.96 5.73 33.03
N ALA A 228 -14.81 4.86 33.57
CA ALA A 228 -14.59 4.27 34.89
C ALA A 228 -13.50 3.19 34.88
N THR A 229 -13.27 2.57 33.71
CA THR A 229 -12.30 1.48 33.52
C THR A 229 -10.89 2.03 33.28
N TYR A 230 -10.76 3.02 32.38
CA TYR A 230 -9.48 3.54 31.90
C TYR A 230 -9.16 4.95 32.44
N GLY A 231 -10.07 5.57 33.18
CA GLY A 231 -9.97 6.96 33.68
C GLY A 231 -8.79 7.25 34.61
N ALA A 232 -8.17 6.21 35.19
CA ALA A 232 -6.97 6.35 36.03
C ALA A 232 -5.68 6.57 35.22
N THR A 233 -5.71 6.32 33.91
CA THR A 233 -4.59 6.52 32.99
C THR A 233 -4.82 7.80 32.19
N ASP A 234 -3.76 8.59 32.01
CA ASP A 234 -3.76 9.75 31.12
C ASP A 234 -4.29 9.36 29.75
N LEU A 235 -5.18 10.18 29.19
CA LEU A 235 -5.93 9.84 27.98
C LEU A 235 -5.01 9.46 26.81
N ASN A 236 -3.89 10.17 26.65
CA ASN A 236 -2.94 9.96 25.55
C ASN A 236 -2.12 8.67 25.72
N LEU A 237 -2.04 8.12 26.93
CA LEU A 237 -1.26 6.92 27.23
C LEU A 237 -2.10 5.65 27.23
N ARG A 238 -3.40 5.74 26.98
CA ARG A 238 -4.31 4.60 27.16
C ARG A 238 -4.09 3.48 26.15
N CYS A 239 -3.84 3.83 24.88
CA CYS A 239 -3.57 2.85 23.82
C CYS A 239 -2.37 1.97 24.19
N PHE A 240 -1.30 2.60 24.67
CA PHE A 240 -0.11 1.92 25.20
C PHE A 240 -0.42 1.13 26.48
N ALA A 241 -1.00 1.76 27.50
CA ALA A 241 -1.14 1.17 28.82
C ALA A 241 -2.17 0.03 28.90
N HIS A 242 -3.14 0.02 27.99
CA HIS A 242 -4.26 -0.94 27.97
C HIS A 242 -4.35 -1.72 26.66
N ALA A 243 -3.25 -1.80 25.90
CA ALA A 243 -3.21 -2.45 24.58
C ALA A 243 -3.84 -3.86 24.60
N ASP A 244 -3.46 -4.69 25.58
CA ASP A 244 -3.94 -6.07 25.69
C ASP A 244 -5.42 -6.20 26.07
N ALA A 245 -6.00 -5.17 26.68
CA ALA A 245 -7.36 -5.20 27.21
C ALA A 245 -8.38 -4.52 26.28
N ALA A 246 -7.95 -3.46 25.59
CA ALA A 246 -8.86 -2.53 24.91
C ALA A 246 -8.60 -2.40 23.41
N LEU A 247 -7.45 -2.83 22.90
CA LEU A 247 -7.14 -2.79 21.48
C LEU A 247 -7.40 -4.14 20.80
N HIS A 248 -7.76 -4.10 19.52
CA HIS A 248 -7.82 -5.31 18.72
C HIS A 248 -6.46 -6.02 18.69
N ALA A 249 -6.47 -7.35 18.75
CA ALA A 249 -5.26 -8.16 18.60
C ALA A 249 -4.67 -7.98 17.20
N THR A 250 -3.33 -7.89 17.10
CA THR A 250 -2.64 -7.69 15.82
C THR A 250 -2.91 -8.78 14.79
N SER A 251 -3.20 -10.01 15.24
CA SER A 251 -3.59 -11.13 14.37
C SER A 251 -4.82 -10.83 13.51
N ARG A 252 -5.74 -9.98 13.99
CA ARG A 252 -6.91 -9.50 13.21
C ARG A 252 -6.47 -8.90 11.87
N TYR A 253 -5.43 -8.08 11.87
CA TYR A 253 -4.96 -7.36 10.69
C TYR A 253 -4.11 -8.25 9.79
N VAL A 254 -3.30 -9.12 10.39
CA VAL A 254 -2.53 -10.13 9.65
C VAL A 254 -3.47 -11.07 8.90
N ASP A 255 -4.47 -11.64 9.59
CA ASP A 255 -5.46 -12.52 8.97
C ASP A 255 -6.32 -11.77 7.96
N GLY A 256 -6.78 -10.56 8.31
CA GLY A 256 -7.58 -9.71 7.44
C GLY A 256 -6.90 -9.46 6.10
N LEU A 257 -5.65 -8.97 6.11
CA LEU A 257 -4.89 -8.69 4.90
C LEU A 257 -4.58 -9.94 4.06
N LEU A 258 -4.16 -11.04 4.71
CA LEU A 258 -3.81 -12.27 4.00
C LEU A 258 -5.02 -12.97 3.37
N GLN A 259 -6.24 -12.68 3.84
CA GLN A 259 -7.45 -13.19 3.20
C GLN A 259 -7.94 -12.33 2.02
N LEU A 260 -7.30 -11.18 1.72
CA LEU A 260 -7.68 -10.33 0.57
C LEU A 260 -7.04 -10.77 -0.75
N ARG A 261 -6.12 -11.75 -0.71
CA ARG A 261 -5.52 -12.34 -1.91
C ARG A 261 -5.36 -13.84 -1.75
N HIS A 262 -5.57 -14.58 -2.84
CA HIS A 262 -5.34 -16.04 -2.90
C HIS A 262 -3.90 -16.45 -2.56
N ARG A 263 -2.95 -15.55 -2.79
CA ARG A 263 -1.51 -15.77 -2.63
C ARG A 263 -0.93 -14.69 -1.72
N PRO A 264 -0.29 -15.06 -0.59
CA PRO A 264 0.18 -14.08 0.39
C PRO A 264 1.23 -13.13 -0.21
N GLU A 265 2.04 -13.58 -1.16
CA GLU A 265 3.07 -12.74 -1.80
C GLU A 265 2.50 -11.57 -2.62
N ARG A 266 1.19 -11.59 -2.90
CA ARG A 266 0.44 -10.49 -3.55
C ARG A 266 0.02 -9.39 -2.58
N VAL A 267 0.26 -9.56 -1.29
CA VAL A 267 0.01 -8.56 -0.26
C VAL A 267 1.32 -7.84 0.04
N VAL A 268 1.29 -6.51 -0.02
CA VAL A 268 2.39 -5.62 0.33
C VAL A 268 1.96 -4.75 1.51
N PHE A 269 2.80 -4.67 2.54
CA PHE A 269 2.55 -3.82 3.71
C PHE A 269 3.80 -3.02 4.06
N VAL A 270 3.68 -1.69 4.10
CA VAL A 270 4.79 -0.78 4.32
C VAL A 270 4.43 0.29 5.35
N PRO A 271 4.74 0.09 6.63
CA PRO A 271 4.70 1.18 7.60
C PRO A 271 5.87 2.13 7.37
N ILE A 272 5.57 3.39 7.08
CA ILE A 272 6.47 4.53 7.23
C ILE A 272 6.07 5.21 8.54
N ALA A 273 6.78 4.86 9.60
CA ALA A 273 6.39 5.22 10.97
C ALA A 273 7.61 5.64 11.81
N GLY A 274 7.43 5.83 13.12
CA GLY A 274 8.49 6.21 14.06
C GLY A 274 9.60 5.15 14.28
N VAL A 275 10.22 4.67 13.20
CA VAL A 275 11.42 3.84 13.24
C VAL A 275 12.62 4.77 13.03
N PRO A 276 13.63 4.78 13.92
CA PRO A 276 14.84 5.56 13.68
C PRO A 276 15.49 5.19 12.34
N SER A 277 15.91 6.19 11.55
CA SER A 277 16.37 5.99 10.17
C SER A 277 17.62 5.13 10.05
N ASP A 278 18.41 4.95 11.12
CA ASP A 278 19.55 4.02 11.17
C ASP A 278 19.14 2.56 11.47
N LEU A 279 17.86 2.30 11.74
CA LEU A 279 17.27 0.97 11.95
C LEU A 279 16.46 0.49 10.75
N THR A 280 16.15 1.35 9.78
CA THR A 280 15.50 0.92 8.54
C THR A 280 16.48 0.12 7.68
N PRO A 281 15.99 -0.90 6.95
CA PRO A 281 16.86 -1.72 6.12
C PRO A 281 17.45 -0.89 4.97
N LEU A 282 18.73 -1.11 4.68
CA LEU A 282 19.33 -0.63 3.43
C LEU A 282 18.68 -1.36 2.23
N PRO A 283 18.69 -0.77 1.03
CA PRO A 283 18.16 -1.41 -0.17
C PRO A 283 18.75 -2.83 -0.35
N GLY A 284 17.85 -3.82 -0.49
CA GLY A 284 18.21 -5.24 -0.63
C GLY A 284 18.62 -5.97 0.65
N ALA A 285 18.67 -5.29 1.81
CA ALA A 285 18.90 -5.93 3.09
C ALA A 285 17.60 -6.48 3.71
N SER A 286 17.71 -7.51 4.55
CA SER A 286 16.61 -8.02 5.36
C SER A 286 16.30 -7.09 6.53
N ILE A 287 15.05 -7.11 7.01
CA ILE A 287 14.62 -6.37 8.21
C ILE A 287 15.20 -7.04 9.46
N ASP A 288 15.76 -6.24 10.38
CA ASP A 288 16.29 -6.71 11.67
C ASP A 288 15.18 -6.68 12.75
N TRP A 289 14.26 -7.65 12.69
CA TRP A 289 13.16 -7.76 13.66
C TRP A 289 13.61 -7.80 15.13
N PRO A 290 14.69 -8.54 15.50
CA PRO A 290 15.19 -8.51 16.88
C PRO A 290 15.53 -7.13 17.40
N ARG A 291 16.08 -6.23 16.55
CA ARG A 291 16.36 -4.83 16.93
C ARG A 291 15.11 -3.96 16.94
N LEU A 292 14.12 -4.21 16.09
CA LEU A 292 12.90 -3.40 16.02
C LEU A 292 11.89 -3.74 17.13
N ILE A 293 11.55 -5.03 17.28
CA ILE A 293 10.46 -5.49 18.15
C ILE A 293 10.81 -6.74 18.96
N GLY A 294 12.08 -7.16 18.97
CA GLY A 294 12.55 -8.27 19.81
C GLY A 294 12.35 -8.03 21.31
N PRO A 295 12.65 -9.04 22.15
CA PRO A 295 12.57 -8.89 23.60
C PRO A 295 13.55 -7.82 24.13
N ALA A 296 13.29 -7.36 25.35
CA ALA A 296 14.18 -6.45 26.06
C ALA A 296 15.62 -6.98 26.07
N GLY A 297 16.57 -6.15 25.65
CA GLY A 297 17.99 -6.49 25.55
C GLY A 297 18.47 -6.86 24.14
N THR A 298 17.58 -7.25 23.23
CA THR A 298 17.89 -7.33 21.78
C THR A 298 17.33 -6.14 21.02
N ARG A 299 16.18 -5.63 21.47
CA ARG A 299 15.55 -4.44 20.92
C ARG A 299 16.41 -3.19 21.11
N ASP A 300 16.46 -2.33 20.10
CA ASP A 300 17.07 -1.01 20.23
C ASP A 300 16.32 -0.21 21.31
N PRO A 301 17.02 0.40 22.29
CA PRO A 301 16.36 1.10 23.40
C PRO A 301 15.45 2.26 22.98
N ARG A 302 15.57 2.78 21.76
CA ARG A 302 14.67 3.81 21.20
C ARG A 302 13.32 3.24 20.79
N MET A 303 13.23 1.93 20.56
CA MET A 303 12.01 1.21 20.20
C MET A 303 11.29 0.61 21.42
N ASP A 304 11.71 0.95 22.64
CA ASP A 304 10.96 0.58 23.84
C ASP A 304 9.92 1.66 24.14
N GLU A 305 8.66 1.27 24.17
CA GLU A 305 7.58 2.14 24.62
C GLU A 305 7.70 2.38 26.13
N ARG A 306 8.01 3.62 26.50
CA ARG A 306 8.16 4.05 27.89
C ARG A 306 7.60 5.44 28.04
N VAL A 307 6.86 5.70 29.12
CA VAL A 307 6.40 7.05 29.45
C VAL A 307 7.59 8.00 29.55
N ASP A 308 7.51 9.16 28.87
CA ASP A 308 8.56 10.16 28.87
C ASP A 308 8.68 10.81 30.26
N PRO A 309 9.82 10.70 30.95
CA PRO A 309 9.99 11.29 32.27
C PRO A 309 9.98 12.83 32.26
N ALA A 310 10.29 13.45 31.11
CA ALA A 310 10.20 14.90 30.93
C ALA A 310 8.80 15.36 30.54
N ASN A 311 7.97 14.46 30.00
CA ASN A 311 6.58 14.73 29.66
C ASN A 311 5.68 13.49 29.93
N PRO A 312 5.17 13.33 31.17
CA PRO A 312 4.45 12.12 31.58
C PRO A 312 3.08 11.87 30.91
N SER A 313 2.66 12.71 29.97
CA SER A 313 1.43 12.51 29.17
C SER A 313 1.71 11.95 27.77
N ARG A 314 2.93 11.46 27.51
CA ARG A 314 3.31 10.83 26.23
C ARG A 314 4.37 9.76 26.42
N LEU A 315 4.62 8.99 25.36
CA LEU A 315 5.77 8.09 25.29
C LEU A 315 7.07 8.85 25.02
N THR A 316 8.18 8.19 25.31
CA THR A 316 9.50 8.63 24.87
C THR A 316 9.56 8.45 23.35
N PRO A 317 9.84 9.51 22.58
CA PRO A 317 9.96 9.42 21.13
C PRO A 317 11.06 8.45 20.72
N SER A 318 10.83 7.64 19.69
CA SER A 318 11.85 6.79 19.08
C SER A 318 12.79 7.62 18.20
N CYS A 319 12.28 8.68 17.58
CA CYS A 319 13.05 9.66 16.85
C CYS A 319 12.52 11.08 17.04
N ASN A 320 13.45 12.03 17.00
CA ASN A 320 13.19 13.46 17.16
C ASN A 320 14.14 14.21 16.23
N THR A 321 13.59 14.73 15.14
CA THR A 321 14.33 15.42 14.08
C THR A 321 13.72 16.80 13.84
N PRO A 322 14.39 17.70 13.10
CA PRO A 322 13.78 18.97 12.69
C PRO A 322 12.50 18.81 11.85
N ARG A 323 12.24 17.61 11.32
CA ARG A 323 11.09 17.29 10.47
C ARG A 323 9.94 16.62 11.20
N GLY A 324 10.14 16.24 12.45
CA GLY A 324 9.14 15.42 13.12
C GLY A 324 9.58 14.79 14.41
N LEU A 325 8.60 14.56 15.26
CA LEU A 325 8.72 13.82 16.51
C LEU A 325 7.82 12.60 16.40
N ALA A 326 8.39 11.40 16.40
CA ALA A 326 7.61 10.18 16.25
C ALA A 326 7.86 9.16 17.37
N PHE A 327 6.88 8.30 17.59
CA PHE A 327 6.84 7.32 18.67
C PHE A 327 7.03 5.89 18.14
N PRO A 328 7.47 4.93 19.00
CA PRO A 328 7.69 3.56 18.57
C PRO A 328 6.41 2.89 18.00
N PRO A 329 6.42 2.42 16.73
CA PRO A 329 5.25 1.79 16.07
C PRO A 329 5.24 0.26 16.24
N ILE A 330 5.40 -0.22 17.47
CA ILE A 330 5.45 -1.65 17.84
C ILE A 330 4.30 -2.50 17.30
N ARG A 331 3.04 -2.09 17.42
CA ARG A 331 1.88 -2.87 16.94
C ARG A 331 1.89 -3.00 15.43
N MET A 332 2.13 -1.90 14.72
CA MET A 332 2.27 -1.91 13.26
C MET A 332 3.45 -2.80 12.81
N LEU A 333 4.58 -2.76 13.52
CA LEU A 333 5.73 -3.61 13.23
C LEU A 333 5.48 -5.09 13.54
N GLN A 334 4.68 -5.41 14.56
CA GLN A 334 4.24 -6.78 14.83
C GLN A 334 3.36 -7.33 13.69
N VAL A 335 2.45 -6.51 13.16
CA VAL A 335 1.66 -6.87 11.96
C VAL A 335 2.59 -7.11 10.78
N ALA A 336 3.54 -6.20 10.54
CA ALA A 336 4.51 -6.32 9.47
C ALA A 336 5.36 -7.62 9.58
N GLN A 337 5.90 -7.93 10.76
CA GLN A 337 6.68 -9.16 10.96
C GLN A 337 5.83 -10.41 10.68
N ALA A 338 4.62 -10.47 11.25
CA ALA A 338 3.76 -11.63 11.10
C ALA A 338 3.26 -11.82 9.65
N LEU A 339 3.12 -10.73 8.89
CA LEU A 339 2.84 -10.76 7.45
C LEU A 339 4.04 -11.34 6.67
N GLU A 340 5.25 -10.86 6.94
CA GLU A 340 6.47 -11.36 6.28
C GLU A 340 6.69 -12.84 6.56
N GLU A 341 6.54 -13.28 7.82
CA GLU A 341 6.63 -14.69 8.23
C GLU A 341 5.62 -15.60 7.51
N ARG A 342 4.49 -15.02 7.06
CA ARG A 342 3.43 -15.72 6.32
C ARG A 342 3.50 -15.51 4.81
N GLY A 343 4.59 -14.92 4.31
CA GLY A 343 4.90 -14.83 2.89
C GLY A 343 4.39 -13.58 2.18
N ALA A 344 3.83 -12.61 2.89
CA ALA A 344 3.57 -11.29 2.32
C ALA A 344 4.87 -10.49 2.17
N THR A 345 4.85 -9.48 1.30
CA THR A 345 6.01 -8.62 1.08
C THR A 345 5.95 -7.40 1.97
N VAL A 346 7.02 -7.14 2.71
CA VAL A 346 7.07 -6.04 3.69
C VAL A 346 8.22 -5.09 3.39
N GLY A 347 7.98 -3.80 3.58
CA GLY A 347 9.01 -2.76 3.61
C GLY A 347 8.88 -1.95 4.90
N ILE A 348 9.97 -1.36 5.41
CA ILE A 348 9.93 -0.51 6.60
C ILE A 348 10.54 0.84 6.26
N GLY A 349 9.77 1.90 6.45
CA GLY A 349 10.21 3.29 6.29
C GLY A 349 10.29 4.02 7.62
N SER A 350 11.09 5.08 7.65
CA SER A 350 11.19 6.01 8.78
C SER A 350 10.44 7.28 8.42
N ILE A 351 9.43 7.64 9.21
CA ILE A 351 8.75 8.93 9.12
C ILE A 351 9.71 10.09 9.47
N CYS A 352 10.75 9.79 10.24
CA CYS A 352 11.79 10.73 10.67
C CYS A 352 12.93 10.89 9.65
N ALA A 353 12.85 10.25 8.48
CA ALA A 353 13.85 10.42 7.43
C ALA A 353 13.69 11.79 6.75
N GLU A 354 14.79 12.40 6.29
CA GLU A 354 14.69 13.63 5.49
C GLU A 354 14.22 13.35 4.05
N THR A 355 14.55 12.18 3.52
CA THR A 355 14.25 11.71 2.15
C THR A 355 14.15 10.18 2.14
N GLY A 356 13.75 9.60 0.99
CA GLY A 356 13.78 8.14 0.79
C GLY A 356 12.51 7.43 1.23
N TYR A 357 11.40 8.16 1.31
CA TYR A 357 10.07 7.60 1.60
C TYR A 357 9.59 6.68 0.47
N ALA A 358 9.98 6.97 -0.77
CA ALA A 358 9.61 6.19 -1.95
C ALA A 358 10.26 4.80 -1.97
N GLN A 359 11.50 4.68 -1.49
CA GLN A 359 12.31 3.47 -1.62
C GLN A 359 11.68 2.22 -0.98
N PRO A 360 11.26 2.21 0.30
CA PRO A 360 10.67 1.01 0.92
C PRO A 360 9.36 0.58 0.24
N VAL A 361 8.60 1.54 -0.30
CA VAL A 361 7.36 1.29 -1.04
C VAL A 361 7.66 0.63 -2.38
N TYR A 362 8.55 1.24 -3.17
CA TYR A 362 8.96 0.71 -4.47
C TYR A 362 9.57 -0.69 -4.34
N ASP A 363 10.49 -0.90 -3.41
CA ASP A 363 11.17 -2.19 -3.23
C ASP A 363 10.19 -3.31 -2.86
N ALA A 364 9.20 -3.02 -2.01
CA ALA A 364 8.19 -3.99 -1.62
C ALA A 364 7.24 -4.33 -2.79
N ILE A 365 6.75 -3.33 -3.51
CA ILE A 365 5.87 -3.56 -4.68
C ILE A 365 6.63 -4.29 -5.80
N SER A 366 7.87 -3.88 -6.08
CA SER A 366 8.75 -4.51 -7.07
C SER A 366 8.98 -6.00 -6.76
N ARG A 367 9.17 -6.36 -5.48
CA ARG A 367 9.28 -7.77 -5.08
C ARG A 367 7.98 -8.55 -5.21
N ALA A 368 6.83 -7.95 -4.90
CA ALA A 368 5.53 -8.61 -5.05
C ALA A 368 5.16 -8.88 -6.52
N LEU A 369 5.56 -7.98 -7.43
CA LEU A 369 5.34 -8.13 -8.87
C LEU A 369 6.32 -9.14 -9.50
N CYS A 370 7.62 -9.00 -9.20
CA CYS A 370 8.68 -9.67 -9.95
C CYS A 370 9.45 -10.74 -9.16
N GLY A 371 9.08 -10.98 -7.91
CA GLY A 371 9.73 -11.93 -7.00
C GLY A 371 10.91 -11.34 -6.23
N PRO A 372 11.64 -12.16 -5.44
CA PRO A 372 12.62 -11.67 -4.46
C PRO A 372 13.75 -10.80 -5.00
N ALA A 373 14.10 -10.98 -6.28
CA ALA A 373 15.14 -10.17 -6.95
C ALA A 373 14.66 -8.76 -7.34
N GLY A 374 13.36 -8.48 -7.22
CA GLY A 374 12.71 -7.28 -7.73
C GLY A 374 12.60 -7.29 -9.26
N CYS A 375 11.92 -6.29 -9.79
CA CYS A 375 11.82 -6.09 -11.22
C CYS A 375 13.17 -5.60 -11.75
N THR A 376 13.73 -6.31 -12.71
CA THR A 376 14.83 -5.77 -13.51
C THR A 376 14.27 -4.62 -14.35
N PRO A 377 14.79 -3.39 -14.25
CA PRO A 377 14.36 -2.31 -15.11
C PRO A 377 14.50 -2.79 -16.56
N SER A 378 13.39 -2.91 -17.29
CA SER A 378 13.51 -3.08 -18.73
C SER A 378 14.17 -1.80 -19.22
N CYS A 379 15.38 -1.88 -19.78
CA CYS A 379 15.87 -0.81 -20.62
C CYS A 379 14.78 -0.60 -21.69
N ALA A 380 14.00 0.47 -21.57
CA ALA A 380 13.02 0.80 -22.60
C ALA A 380 13.77 0.90 -23.94
N PRO A 381 13.17 0.51 -25.07
CA PRO A 381 13.79 0.63 -26.38
C PRO A 381 13.80 2.09 -26.84
N SER A 382 14.39 3.00 -26.07
CA SER A 382 14.74 4.35 -26.55
C SER A 382 16.03 4.35 -27.37
N CYS A 383 16.70 3.19 -27.50
CA CYS A 383 17.85 3.00 -28.38
C CYS A 383 17.49 2.47 -29.78
N ALA A 384 16.21 2.19 -30.07
CA ALA A 384 15.81 1.69 -31.40
C ALA A 384 15.88 2.77 -32.51
N ASP A 385 15.91 4.05 -32.15
CA ASP A 385 15.94 5.18 -33.10
C ASP A 385 17.21 6.05 -33.03
N ARG A 386 18.23 5.65 -32.27
CA ARG A 386 19.58 6.22 -32.40
C ARG A 386 20.54 5.13 -32.79
N ALA A 387 21.03 5.23 -34.02
CA ALA A 387 22.16 4.45 -34.51
C ALA A 387 23.21 4.32 -33.41
N CYS A 388 23.40 3.10 -32.91
CA CYS A 388 24.54 2.76 -32.08
C CYS A 388 25.78 2.92 -32.97
N GLY A 389 26.42 4.08 -32.88
CA GLY A 389 27.84 4.20 -33.23
C GLY A 389 28.67 3.55 -32.14
N ASP A 390 29.89 3.11 -32.50
CA ASP A 390 30.79 2.28 -31.67
C ASP A 390 31.26 2.91 -30.33
N ASP A 391 30.75 4.06 -29.92
CA ASP A 391 31.09 4.73 -28.66
C ASP A 391 29.82 4.89 -27.80
N GLY A 392 29.69 4.00 -26.79
CA GLY A 392 28.46 3.75 -26.03
C GLY A 392 27.80 4.92 -25.28
N CYS A 393 26.58 4.66 -24.78
CA CYS A 393 25.73 5.59 -24.04
C CYS A 393 26.42 6.14 -22.78
N GLY A 394 26.84 7.40 -22.82
CA GLY A 394 27.15 8.22 -21.65
C GLY A 394 26.26 9.47 -21.63
N GLY A 395 25.72 9.79 -20.46
CA GLY A 395 24.93 11.00 -20.21
C GLY A 395 23.82 10.76 -19.21
#